data_AF-A0AAE8IXI5-F1
#
_entry.id   AF-A0AAE8IXI5-F1
#
_cell.length_a   1.000
_cell.length_b   1.000
_cell.length_c   1.000
_cell.angle_alpha   90.00
_cell.angle_beta   90.00
_cell.angle_gamma   90.00
#
_symmetry.space_group_name_H-M   'P 1'
#
loop_
_entity.id
_entity.type
_entity.pdbx_description
1 polymer ?
#
loop_
_entity_poly.entity_id
_entity_poly.type
_entity_poly.pdbx_seq_one_letter_code
_entity_poly.pdbx_strand_id
1 'polypeptide(L)'
;MARKTIEQRLAELDAQRSALKARLSKTERNNDMRRKVLIGSLVLHYLETANDRVFNKQLGDWLRRELPGFLTRDNDKALFDDLIGQGLPGTGEGGESGQGAP
;
A
#
# COMPACT_ATOMS: atom_id res chain seq x y z
N MET A 1 -37.65 30.67 28.89
CA MET A 1 -36.57 29.93 28.21
C MET A 1 -35.27 30.18 28.96
N ALA A 2 -34.80 29.21 29.76
CA ALA A 2 -33.56 29.38 30.52
C ALA A 2 -32.38 29.58 29.56
N ARG A 3 -31.63 30.68 29.69
CA ARG A 3 -30.43 30.91 28.90
C ARG A 3 -29.37 29.89 29.35
N LYS A 4 -28.87 29.09 28.41
CA LYS A 4 -27.68 28.24 28.62
C LYS A 4 -26.53 29.09 29.18
N THR A 5 -25.83 28.56 30.19
CA THR A 5 -24.63 29.20 30.73
C THR A 5 -23.53 29.25 29.67
N ILE A 6 -22.55 30.14 29.84
CA ILE A 6 -21.42 30.26 28.91
C ILE A 6 -20.65 28.94 28.82
N GLU A 7 -20.46 28.24 29.94
CA GLU A 7 -19.81 26.93 30.00
C GLU A 7 -20.55 25.87 29.19
N GLN A 8 -21.89 25.81 29.30
CA GLN A 8 -22.71 24.89 28.52
C GLN A 8 -22.59 25.14 27.01
N ARG A 9 -22.51 26.41 26.61
CA ARG A 9 -22.32 26.77 25.19
C ARG A 9 -20.92 26.42 24.70
N LEU A 10 -19.90 26.61 25.54
CA LEU A 10 -18.52 26.25 25.20
C LEU A 10 -18.39 24.74 25.02
N ALA A 11 -18.94 23.95 25.95
CA ALA A 11 -18.95 22.49 25.86
C ALA A 11 -19.70 21.99 24.61
N GLU A 12 -20.81 22.64 24.24
CA GLU A 12 -21.55 22.31 23.02
C GLU A 12 -20.75 22.60 21.75
N LEU A 13 -20.05 23.74 21.68
CA LEU A 13 -19.19 24.08 20.56
C LEU A 13 -18.00 23.13 20.43
N ASP A 14 -17.38 22.74 21.55
CA ASP A 14 -16.28 21.77 21.54
C ASP A 14 -16.75 20.38 21.11
N ALA A 15 -17.93 19.94 21.56
CA ALA A 15 -18.53 18.69 21.12
C ALA A 15 -18.82 18.70 19.60
N GLN A 16 -19.39 19.81 19.08
CA GLN A 16 -19.63 19.98 17.64
C GLN A 16 -18.32 19.96 16.84
N ARG A 17 -17.30 20.68 17.30
CA ARG A 17 -15.97 20.69 16.66
C ARG A 17 -15.35 19.30 16.63
N SER A 18 -15.41 18.57 17.75
CA SER A 18 -14.90 17.20 17.84
C SER A 18 -15.61 16.27 16.86
N ALA A 19 -16.95 16.35 16.79
CA ALA A 19 -17.75 15.57 15.85
C ALA A 19 -17.41 15.88 14.39
N LEU A 20 -17.23 17.16 14.04
CA LEU A 20 -16.85 17.58 12.69
C LEU A 20 -15.45 17.08 12.33
N LYS A 21 -14.46 17.18 13.24
CA LYS A 21 -13.11 16.65 13.03
C LYS A 21 -13.11 15.14 12.82
N ALA A 22 -13.87 14.40 13.63
CA ALA A 22 -13.99 12.95 13.48
C ALA A 22 -14.59 12.55 12.12
N ARG A 23 -15.61 13.29 11.65
CA ARG A 23 -16.20 13.09 10.32
C ARG A 23 -15.21 13.39 9.21
N LEU A 24 -14.47 14.50 9.31
CA LEU A 24 -13.45 14.86 8.33
C LEU A 24 -12.37 13.79 8.22
N SER A 25 -11.80 13.36 9.35
CA SER A 25 -10.78 12.30 9.38
C SER A 25 -11.29 10.98 8.80
N LYS A 26 -12.57 10.63 9.03
CA LYS A 26 -13.18 9.45 8.40
C LYS A 26 -13.24 9.61 6.88
N THR A 27 -13.67 10.76 6.39
CA THR A 27 -13.74 11.04 4.94
C THR A 27 -12.36 11.00 4.30
N GLU A 28 -11.34 11.56 4.95
CA GLU A 28 -9.96 11.56 4.45
C GLU A 28 -9.41 10.14 4.33
N ARG A 29 -9.59 9.29 5.36
CA ARG A 29 -9.17 7.89 5.31
C ARG A 29 -9.91 7.10 4.23
N ASN A 30 -11.22 7.32 4.09
CA ASN A 30 -12.00 6.69 3.02
C ASN A 30 -11.49 7.09 1.63
N ASN A 31 -11.18 8.37 1.43
CA ASN A 31 -10.65 8.86 0.17
C ASN A 31 -9.23 8.34 -0.10
N ASP A 32 -8.38 8.27 0.92
CA ASP A 32 -7.03 7.68 0.83
C ASP A 32 -7.09 6.20 0.42
N MET A 33 -7.93 5.40 1.08
CA MET A 33 -8.16 4.01 0.72
C MET A 33 -8.70 3.89 -0.72
N ARG A 34 -9.68 4.71 -1.09
CA ARG A 34 -10.24 4.70 -2.46
C ARG A 34 -9.19 5.05 -3.51
N ARG A 35 -8.32 6.04 -3.26
CA ARG A 35 -7.23 6.40 -4.18
C ARG A 35 -6.25 5.24 -4.37
N LYS A 36 -5.83 4.61 -3.28
CA LYS A 36 -4.90 3.46 -3.32
C LYS A 36 -5.50 2.29 -4.12
N VAL A 37 -6.77 1.95 -3.86
CA VAL A 37 -7.48 0.89 -4.58
C VAL A 37 -7.61 1.22 -6.07
N LEU A 38 -8.01 2.44 -6.43
CA LEU A 38 -8.17 2.83 -7.83
C LEU A 38 -6.84 2.77 -8.59
N ILE A 39 -5.77 3.30 -8.02
CA ILE A 39 -4.43 3.23 -8.63
C ILE A 39 -4.00 1.78 -8.80
N GLY A 40 -4.17 0.94 -7.77
CA GLY A 40 -3.85 -0.49 -7.85
C GLY A 40 -4.63 -1.20 -8.96
N SER A 41 -5.94 -0.98 -9.03
CA SER A 41 -6.80 -1.58 -10.08
C SER A 41 -6.40 -1.15 -11.50
N LEU A 42 -5.97 0.11 -11.68
CA LEU A 42 -5.50 0.60 -12.96
C LEU A 42 -4.19 -0.09 -13.37
N VAL A 43 -3.25 -0.21 -12.45
CA VAL A 43 -1.96 -0.90 -12.69
C VAL A 43 -2.21 -2.37 -13.10
N LEU A 44 -3.08 -3.08 -12.37
CA LEU A 44 -3.44 -4.46 -12.70
C LEU A 44 -4.07 -4.57 -14.09
N HIS A 45 -5.00 -3.68 -14.42
CA HIS A 45 -5.61 -3.63 -15.75
C HIS A 45 -4.58 -3.45 -16.87
N TYR A 46 -3.56 -2.61 -16.68
CA TYR A 46 -2.49 -2.46 -17.67
C TYR A 46 -1.66 -3.74 -17.83
N LEU A 47 -1.34 -4.44 -16.75
CA LEU A 47 -0.60 -5.71 -16.83
C LEU A 47 -1.35 -6.79 -17.62
N GLU A 48 -2.68 -6.82 -17.52
CA GLU A 48 -3.54 -7.78 -18.21
C GLU A 48 -3.79 -7.43 -19.68
N THR A 49 -3.86 -6.13 -20.01
CA THR A 49 -4.34 -5.68 -21.32
C THR A 49 -3.21 -5.61 -22.35
N ALA A 50 -3.26 -6.41 -23.43
CA ALA A 50 -2.19 -6.53 -24.43
C ALA A 50 -1.98 -5.31 -25.38
N ASN A 51 -2.57 -4.15 -25.08
CA ASN A 51 -2.63 -3.02 -26.02
C ASN A 51 -1.29 -2.29 -26.18
N ASP A 52 -0.45 -2.26 -25.14
CA ASP A 52 0.93 -1.72 -25.19
C ASP A 52 1.91 -2.70 -24.54
N ARG A 53 2.45 -3.62 -25.36
CA ARG A 53 3.36 -4.67 -24.89
C ARG A 53 4.68 -4.13 -24.33
N VAL A 54 5.12 -2.93 -24.73
CA VAL A 54 6.39 -2.36 -24.25
C VAL A 54 6.21 -1.76 -22.87
N PHE A 55 5.20 -0.91 -22.71
CA PHE A 55 4.90 -0.30 -21.42
C PHE A 55 4.55 -1.35 -20.37
N ASN A 56 3.72 -2.34 -20.70
CA ASN A 56 3.34 -3.39 -19.76
C ASN A 56 4.54 -4.23 -19.29
N LYS A 57 5.47 -4.52 -20.20
CA LYS A 57 6.69 -5.24 -19.84
C LYS A 57 7.55 -4.42 -18.89
N GLN A 58 7.79 -3.14 -19.20
CA GLN A 58 8.56 -2.24 -18.33
C GLN A 58 7.91 -2.07 -16.96
N LEU A 59 6.58 -1.96 -16.91
CA LEU A 59 5.81 -1.87 -15.67
C LEU A 59 5.92 -3.15 -14.83
N GLY A 60 5.78 -4.32 -15.47
CA GLY A 60 5.96 -5.60 -14.81
C GLY A 60 7.38 -5.77 -14.26
N ASP A 61 8.41 -5.46 -15.04
CA ASP A 61 9.81 -5.54 -14.62
C ASP A 61 10.11 -4.58 -13.46
N TRP A 62 9.54 -3.37 -13.50
CA TRP A 62 9.64 -2.41 -12.40
C TRP A 62 8.95 -2.93 -11.12
N LEU A 63 7.74 -3.48 -11.22
CA LEU A 63 7.00 -4.03 -10.07
C LEU A 63 7.76 -5.20 -9.42
N ARG A 64 8.32 -6.12 -10.21
CA ARG A 64 9.13 -7.24 -9.66
C ARG A 64 10.33 -6.76 -8.87
N ARG A 65 10.91 -5.61 -9.22
CA ARG A 65 12.06 -5.02 -8.52
C ARG A 65 11.65 -4.28 -7.24
N GLU A 66 10.63 -3.43 -7.31
CA GLU A 66 10.30 -2.52 -6.21
C GLU A 66 9.32 -3.14 -5.19
N LEU A 67 8.34 -3.93 -5.65
CA LEU A 67 7.26 -4.46 -4.81
C LEU A 67 7.77 -5.34 -3.65
N PRO A 68 8.77 -6.23 -3.82
CA PRO A 68 9.32 -7.02 -2.71
C PRO A 68 9.93 -6.17 -1.60
N GLY A 69 10.56 -5.03 -1.94
CA GLY A 69 11.13 -4.09 -0.98
C GLY A 69 10.09 -3.17 -0.33
N PHE A 70 8.98 -2.92 -1.03
CA PHE A 70 7.85 -2.14 -0.51
C PHE A 70 7.00 -2.94 0.49
N LEU A 71 6.82 -4.24 0.26
CA LEU A 71 6.02 -5.11 1.12
C LEU A 71 6.81 -5.53 2.37
N THR A 72 6.28 -5.18 3.53
CA THR A 72 6.97 -5.42 4.82
C THR A 72 6.61 -6.76 5.46
N ARG A 73 5.46 -7.34 5.11
CA ARG A 73 4.95 -8.59 5.70
C ARG A 73 5.01 -9.73 4.70
N ASP A 74 5.42 -10.90 5.16
CA ASP A 74 5.55 -12.07 4.27
C ASP A 74 4.19 -12.56 3.75
N ASN A 75 3.13 -12.45 4.56
CA ASN A 75 1.76 -12.72 4.11
C ASN A 75 1.35 -11.81 2.94
N ASP A 76 1.78 -10.54 2.96
CA ASP A 76 1.44 -9.61 1.88
C ASP A 76 2.26 -9.94 0.63
N LYS A 77 3.53 -10.36 0.77
CA LYS A 77 4.37 -10.81 -0.36
C LYS A 77 3.77 -12.02 -1.07
N ALA A 78 3.28 -13.00 -0.31
CA ALA A 78 2.66 -14.21 -0.86
C ALA A 78 1.43 -13.93 -1.73
N LEU A 79 0.75 -12.79 -1.55
CA LEU A 79 -0.37 -12.38 -2.41
C LEU A 79 0.06 -12.00 -3.84
N PHE A 80 1.36 -11.80 -4.09
CA PHE A 80 1.90 -11.33 -5.36
C PHE A 80 2.95 -12.28 -5.95
N ASP A 81 3.02 -13.54 -5.52
CA ASP A 81 4.01 -14.51 -6.02
C ASP A 81 3.92 -14.74 -7.54
N ASP A 82 2.71 -14.64 -8.10
CA ASP A 82 2.42 -14.71 -9.52
C ASP A 82 2.99 -13.51 -10.30
N LEU A 83 2.97 -12.34 -9.69
CA LEU A 83 3.47 -11.08 -10.28
C LEU A 83 4.99 -10.93 -10.11
N ILE A 84 5.49 -11.19 -8.90
CA ILE A 84 6.91 -11.08 -8.52
C ILE A 84 7.73 -12.19 -9.18
N GLY A 85 7.10 -13.35 -9.41
CA GLY A 85 7.75 -14.57 -9.88
C GLY A 85 8.47 -15.29 -8.73
N GLN A 86 8.56 -16.62 -8.80
CA GLN A 86 9.28 -17.47 -7.83
C GLN A 86 10.82 -17.28 -7.83
N GLY A 87 11.33 -16.15 -8.31
CA GLY A 87 12.73 -15.94 -8.65
C GLY A 87 13.35 -14.68 -8.04
N LEU A 88 13.22 -14.49 -6.72
CA LEU A 88 14.29 -13.84 -5.98
C LEU A 88 15.28 -14.94 -5.60
N PRO A 89 16.49 -15.02 -6.21
CA PRO A 89 17.54 -15.82 -5.62
C PRO A 89 17.82 -15.20 -4.26
N GLY A 90 17.52 -15.96 -3.22
CA GLY A 90 17.77 -15.61 -1.84
C GLY A 90 19.21 -15.10 -1.71
N THR A 91 19.32 -13.89 -1.16
CA THR A 91 20.56 -13.41 -0.60
C THR A 91 20.88 -14.31 0.60
N GLY A 92 21.80 -15.26 0.44
CA GLY A 92 22.52 -15.89 1.55
C GLY A 92 22.55 -17.42 1.57
N GLU A 93 23.65 -17.99 1.06
CA GLU A 93 24.46 -19.05 1.69
C GLU A 93 25.91 -18.74 1.23
N GLY A 94 26.87 -18.39 2.09
CA GLY A 94 27.36 -19.22 3.19
C GLY A 94 28.45 -20.13 2.63
N GLY A 95 29.72 -19.72 2.76
CA GLY A 95 30.83 -20.25 1.97
C GLY A 95 31.09 -21.75 2.10
N GLU A 96 31.55 -22.35 1.01
CA GLU A 96 32.27 -23.61 1.05
C GLU A 96 33.68 -23.40 0.49
N SER A 97 34.64 -23.59 1.40
CA SER A 97 36.06 -23.54 1.15
C SER A 97 36.54 -24.92 0.72
N GLY A 98 37.30 -24.99 -0.38
CA GLY A 98 38.43 -25.91 -0.48
C GLY A 98 38.29 -27.11 -1.43
N GLN A 99 39.46 -27.46 -1.99
CA GLN A 99 39.83 -28.68 -2.72
C GLN A 99 39.46 -28.68 -4.21
N GLY A 100 40.36 -28.94 -5.16
CA GLY A 100 41.76 -29.38 -5.13
C GLY A 100 42.06 -29.84 -6.56
N ALA A 101 43.11 -29.30 -7.18
CA ALA A 101 43.52 -29.69 -8.52
C ALA A 101 44.55 -30.82 -8.45
N PRO A 102 44.47 -31.85 -9.31
CA PRO A 102 45.65 -32.61 -9.73
C PRO A 102 46.39 -31.91 -10.88
#